data_AF-A0A8B3M5V4-F1
#
_entry.id   AF-A0A8B3M5V4-F1
#
_cell.length_a   1.000
_cell.length_b   1.000
_cell.length_c   1.000
_cell.angle_alpha   90.00
_cell.angle_beta   90.00
_cell.angle_gamma   90.00
#
_symmetry.space_group_name_H-M   'P 1'
#
loop_
_entity.id
_entity.type
_entity.pdbx_description
1 polymer ?
#
loop_
_entity_poly.entity_id
_entity_poly.type
_entity_poly.pdbx_seq_one_letter_code
_entity_poly.pdbx_strand_id
1 'polypeptide(L)'
;MKLTEPKLNTLIDNLNALICEDSLLTRQEREDLVRAVAAIGAMKARVSMKKSSVPAASKLKEEKQERVPDPRFPHAGEPWREEEGTMLLDALESVPDEEVGVHLFWLAEKLGRTPYSVACKIAVLRDMPEEWKDQYRKVSDDIRKSGLSISDYVQHNGLN
;
A
#
# COMPACT_ATOMS: atom_id res chain seq x y z
N MET A 1 13.01 8.15 -20.78
CA MET A 1 12.32 9.36 -21.30
C MET A 1 11.19 9.73 -20.34
N LYS A 2 11.10 10.96 -19.80
CA LYS A 2 10.04 11.34 -18.85
C LYS A 2 8.78 11.79 -19.59
N LEU A 3 7.64 11.18 -19.25
CA LEU A 3 6.31 11.55 -19.75
C LEU A 3 5.81 12.76 -18.94
N THR A 4 5.51 13.86 -19.60
CA THR A 4 5.09 15.13 -18.95
C THR A 4 3.73 15.57 -19.48
N GLU A 5 2.98 16.28 -18.64
CA GLU A 5 1.65 16.80 -18.98
C GLU A 5 1.63 17.70 -20.25
N PRO A 6 2.60 18.59 -20.49
CA PRO A 6 2.66 19.33 -21.76
C PRO A 6 2.80 18.43 -22.99
N LYS A 7 3.59 17.36 -22.90
CA LYS A 7 3.76 16.41 -24.01
C LYS A 7 2.46 15.63 -24.30
N LEU A 8 1.69 15.32 -23.25
CA LEU A 8 0.39 14.67 -23.39
C LEU A 8 -0.65 15.61 -24.02
N ASN A 9 -0.64 16.90 -23.68
CA ASN A 9 -1.51 17.90 -24.31
C ASN A 9 -1.22 18.02 -25.81
N THR A 10 0.05 18.24 -26.18
CA THR A 10 0.46 18.32 -27.58
C THR A 10 0.08 17.06 -28.37
N LEU A 11 0.20 15.88 -27.75
CA LEU A 11 -0.20 14.63 -28.38
C LEU A 11 -1.72 14.54 -28.60
N ILE A 12 -2.52 14.94 -27.61
CA ILE A 12 -3.99 14.98 -27.73
C ILE A 12 -4.41 15.97 -28.83
N ASP A 13 -3.80 17.16 -28.88
CA ASP A 13 -4.13 18.18 -29.87
C ASP A 13 -3.80 17.73 -31.30
N ASN A 14 -2.64 17.09 -31.50
CA ASN A 14 -2.27 16.53 -32.80
C ASN A 14 -3.21 15.40 -33.24
N LEU A 15 -3.59 14.51 -32.32
CA LEU A 15 -4.51 13.42 -32.64
C LEU A 15 -5.92 13.95 -32.94
N ASN A 16 -6.39 14.97 -32.23
CA ASN A 16 -7.67 15.61 -32.51
C ASN A 16 -7.66 16.33 -33.86
N ALA A 17 -6.57 17.00 -34.24
CA ALA A 17 -6.42 17.59 -35.56
C ALA A 17 -6.52 16.53 -36.67
N LEU A 18 -5.83 15.40 -36.51
CA LEU A 18 -5.91 14.27 -37.44
C LEU A 18 -7.32 13.67 -37.50
N ILE A 19 -8.00 13.50 -36.36
CA ILE A 19 -9.37 13.01 -36.32
C ILE A 19 -10.33 13.97 -37.05
N CYS A 20 -10.09 15.29 -37.00
CA CYS A 20 -10.92 16.29 -37.66
C CYS A 20 -10.62 16.48 -39.16
N GLU A 21 -9.49 15.96 -39.67
CA GLU A 21 -9.19 15.97 -41.11
C GLU A 21 -9.93 14.82 -41.83
N ASP A 22 -11.05 15.16 -42.47
CA ASP A 22 -12.01 14.20 -43.06
C ASP A 22 -11.51 13.41 -44.30
N SER A 23 -10.31 13.68 -44.81
CA SER A 23 -9.84 13.12 -46.09
C SER A 23 -8.75 12.04 -45.99
N LEU A 24 -8.23 11.76 -44.78
CA LEU A 24 -7.03 10.92 -44.62
C LEU A 24 -7.27 9.60 -43.86
N LEU A 25 -8.42 9.43 -43.22
CA LEU A 25 -8.66 8.31 -42.31
C LEU A 25 -9.92 7.54 -42.71
N THR A 26 -9.80 6.22 -42.73
CA THR A 26 -10.94 5.32 -42.76
C THR A 26 -11.74 5.43 -41.47
N ARG A 27 -13.00 4.99 -41.52
CA ARG A 27 -13.88 4.97 -40.34
C ARG A 27 -13.27 4.20 -39.16
N GLN A 28 -12.62 3.08 -39.43
CA GLN A 28 -11.99 2.25 -38.40
C GLN A 28 -10.79 2.98 -37.75
N GLU A 29 -9.93 3.60 -38.55
CA GLU A 29 -8.80 4.38 -38.04
C GLU A 29 -9.26 5.56 -37.18
N ARG A 30 -10.37 6.20 -37.56
CA ARG A 30 -10.98 7.27 -36.75
C ARG A 30 -11.47 6.76 -35.40
N GLU A 31 -12.14 5.61 -35.38
CA GLU A 31 -12.61 4.97 -34.14
C GLU A 31 -11.43 4.55 -33.23
N ASP A 32 -10.35 4.03 -33.81
CA ASP A 32 -9.15 3.63 -33.08
C ASP A 32 -8.38 4.84 -32.52
N LEU A 33 -8.30 5.93 -33.29
CA LEU A 33 -7.71 7.20 -32.82
C LEU A 33 -8.53 7.83 -31.69
N VAL A 34 -9.86 7.79 -31.76
CA VAL A 34 -10.73 8.26 -30.67
C VAL A 34 -10.49 7.45 -29.39
N ARG A 35 -10.35 6.12 -29.49
CA ARG A 35 -9.99 5.27 -28.34
C ARG A 35 -8.62 5.60 -27.78
N ALA A 36 -7.64 5.88 -28.65
CA ALA A 36 -6.30 6.31 -28.24
C ALA A 36 -6.34 7.66 -27.50
N VAL A 37 -7.08 8.64 -27.99
CA VAL A 37 -7.28 9.94 -27.32
C VAL A 37 -7.91 9.76 -25.94
N ALA A 38 -8.93 8.90 -25.81
CA ALA A 38 -9.55 8.60 -24.52
C ALA A 38 -8.55 7.96 -23.53
N ALA A 39 -7.73 7.01 -23.99
CA ALA A 39 -6.69 6.39 -23.17
C ALA A 39 -5.61 7.40 -22.73
N ILE A 40 -5.17 8.28 -23.63
CA ILE A 40 -4.19 9.34 -23.34
C ILE A 40 -4.79 10.38 -22.38
N GLY A 41 -6.07 10.72 -22.52
CA GLY A 41 -6.81 11.56 -21.58
C GLY A 41 -6.84 10.97 -20.16
N ALA A 42 -7.08 9.66 -20.03
CA ALA A 42 -7.00 8.96 -18.75
C ALA A 42 -5.58 8.95 -18.16
N MET A 43 -4.55 8.79 -19.01
CA MET A 43 -3.14 8.90 -18.59
C MET A 43 -2.79 10.31 -18.11
N LYS A 44 -3.26 11.35 -18.81
CA LYS A 44 -3.09 12.76 -18.42
C LYS A 44 -3.71 13.03 -17.05
N ALA A 45 -4.94 12.54 -16.80
CA ALA A 45 -5.58 12.67 -15.49
C ALA A 45 -4.73 12.04 -14.37
N ARG A 46 -4.15 10.86 -14.60
CA ARG A 46 -3.25 10.20 -13.64
C ARG A 46 -1.93 10.94 -13.42
N VAL A 47 -1.37 11.55 -14.46
CA VAL A 47 -0.15 12.39 -14.35
C VAL A 47 -0.44 13.69 -13.60
N SER A 48 -1.61 14.30 -13.83
CA SER A 48 -2.05 15.50 -13.12
C SER A 48 -2.33 15.21 -11.63
N MET A 49 -2.97 14.07 -11.31
CA MET A 49 -3.15 13.61 -9.93
C MET A 49 -1.84 13.28 -9.20
N LYS A 50 -0.75 12.95 -9.92
CA LYS A 50 0.59 12.81 -9.31
C LYS A 50 1.22 14.14 -8.91
N LYS A 51 0.71 15.26 -9.44
CA LYS A 51 1.16 16.63 -9.16
C LYS A 51 0.34 17.29 -8.05
N SER A 52 -0.93 16.90 -7.91
CA SER A 52 -1.79 17.24 -6.78
C SER A 52 -2.00 15.99 -5.91
N SER A 53 -1.15 15.77 -4.90
CA SER A 53 -1.42 14.73 -3.92
C SER A 53 -2.66 15.08 -3.10
N VAL A 54 -3.82 14.63 -3.55
CA VAL A 54 -4.99 14.44 -2.68
C VAL A 54 -5.60 13.10 -3.08
N PRO A 55 -5.63 12.09 -2.19
CA PRO A 55 -6.24 10.81 -2.51
C PRO A 55 -7.77 10.88 -2.33
N ALA A 56 -8.48 10.43 -3.35
CA ALA A 56 -9.92 10.22 -3.33
C ALA A 56 -10.29 9.05 -2.39
N ALA A 57 -11.47 9.23 -1.78
CA ALA A 57 -12.06 8.50 -0.67
C ALA A 57 -11.99 6.96 -0.71
N SER A 58 -11.56 6.39 0.41
CA SER A 58 -12.02 5.09 0.90
C SER A 58 -11.95 5.09 2.42
N LYS A 59 -13.11 5.35 3.03
CA LYS A 59 -13.47 5.36 4.46
C LYS A 59 -12.77 6.46 5.27
N LEU A 60 -13.52 7.13 6.15
CA LEU A 60 -13.03 8.17 7.07
C LEU A 60 -11.70 7.69 7.69
N LYS A 61 -10.58 8.23 7.20
CA LYS A 61 -9.30 8.16 7.90
C LYS A 61 -9.25 9.47 8.65
N GLU A 62 -9.28 9.35 9.98
CA GLU A 62 -8.73 10.38 10.85
C GLU A 62 -7.46 10.93 10.21
N GLU A 63 -7.43 12.26 10.17
CA GLU A 63 -6.33 13.10 9.72
C GLU A 63 -4.99 12.40 9.93
N LYS A 64 -4.38 11.99 8.82
CA LYS A 64 -3.08 11.32 8.84
C LYS A 64 -2.05 12.40 9.19
N GLN A 65 -1.96 12.70 10.49
CA GLN A 65 -0.83 13.41 11.06
C GLN A 65 0.43 12.82 10.43
N GLU A 66 1.33 13.69 9.96
CA GLU A 66 2.67 13.32 9.55
C GLU A 66 3.23 12.46 10.68
N ARG A 67 3.25 11.14 10.46
CA ARG A 67 3.58 10.19 11.53
C ARG A 67 5.05 10.41 11.80
N VAL A 68 5.34 11.16 12.86
CA VAL A 68 6.62 11.07 13.54
C VAL A 68 6.88 9.58 13.70
N PRO A 69 7.93 9.03 13.04
CA PRO A 69 8.22 7.61 13.13
C PRO A 69 8.34 7.26 14.61
N ASP A 70 7.48 6.36 15.06
CA ASP A 70 7.51 5.90 16.44
C ASP A 70 8.88 5.23 16.66
N PRO A 71 9.70 5.70 17.62
CA PRO A 71 11.03 5.13 17.85
C PRO A 71 11.00 3.61 18.12
N ARG A 72 9.86 3.08 18.60
CA ARG A 72 9.65 1.63 18.83
C ARG A 72 9.42 0.85 17.55
N PHE A 73 8.98 1.53 16.49
CA PHE A 73 8.69 0.93 15.19
C PHE A 73 9.43 1.68 14.08
N PRO A 74 10.77 1.64 14.05
CA PRO A 74 11.57 2.38 13.07
C PRO A 74 11.23 2.00 11.63
N HIS A 75 10.77 0.77 11.40
CA HIS A 75 10.41 0.25 10.06
C HIS A 75 8.91 0.36 9.77
N ALA A 76 8.14 1.12 10.57
CA ALA A 76 6.71 1.30 10.36
C ALA A 76 6.40 2.04 9.05
N GLY A 77 5.75 1.36 8.12
CA GLY A 77 5.38 1.92 6.82
C GLY A 77 6.48 1.85 5.76
N GLU A 78 7.67 1.36 6.12
CA GLU A 78 8.69 1.00 5.15
C GLU A 78 8.29 -0.26 4.38
N PRO A 79 8.67 -0.38 3.09
CA PRO A 79 8.48 -1.62 2.33
C PRO A 79 9.14 -2.81 3.05
N TRP A 80 8.55 -3.99 2.93
CA TRP A 80 9.15 -5.23 3.42
C TRP A 80 10.34 -5.60 2.55
N ARG A 81 11.51 -5.80 3.17
CA ARG A 81 12.65 -6.40 2.49
C ARG A 81 12.47 -7.91 2.38
N GLU A 82 13.18 -8.49 1.42
CA GLU A 82 13.12 -9.93 1.18
C GLU A 82 13.67 -10.71 2.38
N GLU A 83 14.74 -10.21 2.99
CA GLU A 83 15.36 -10.85 4.17
C GLU A 83 14.41 -10.91 5.37
N GLU A 84 13.61 -9.85 5.60
CA GLU A 84 12.61 -9.83 6.66
C GLU A 84 11.50 -10.86 6.44
N GLY A 85 11.13 -11.08 5.17
CA GLY A 85 10.17 -12.11 4.78
C GLY A 85 10.72 -13.52 5.00
N THR A 86 11.96 -13.76 4.59
CA THR A 86 12.65 -15.04 4.78
C THR A 86 12.86 -15.36 6.26
N MET A 87 13.28 -14.37 7.07
CA MET A 87 13.41 -14.55 8.52
C MET A 87 12.07 -14.88 9.19
N LEU A 88 10.98 -14.27 8.72
CA LEU A 88 9.63 -14.58 9.21
C LEU A 88 9.21 -16.01 8.89
N LEU A 89 9.49 -16.48 7.68
CA LEU A 89 9.21 -17.85 7.27
C LEU A 89 10.02 -18.84 8.08
N ASP A 90 11.33 -18.62 8.20
CA ASP A 90 12.26 -19.48 8.94
C ASP A 90 11.85 -19.59 10.42
N ALA A 91 11.53 -18.45 11.06
CA ALA A 91 11.08 -18.43 12.46
C ALA A 91 9.72 -19.10 12.68
N LEU A 92 8.87 -19.19 11.66
CA LEU A 92 7.52 -19.74 11.75
C LEU A 92 7.36 -21.12 11.10
N GLU A 93 8.41 -21.68 10.49
CA GLU A 93 8.35 -22.96 9.76
C GLU A 93 7.91 -24.11 10.68
N SER A 94 8.39 -24.09 11.93
CA SER A 94 8.04 -25.10 12.95
C SER A 94 6.83 -24.75 13.81
N VAL A 95 6.17 -23.60 13.56
CA VAL A 95 5.06 -23.09 14.37
C VAL A 95 3.74 -23.40 13.67
N PRO A 96 2.77 -24.06 14.31
CA PRO A 96 1.44 -24.29 13.74
C PRO A 96 0.64 -22.98 13.66
N ASP A 97 -0.31 -22.87 12.71
CA ASP A 97 -1.06 -21.62 12.44
C ASP A 97 -1.75 -21.06 13.69
N GLU A 98 -2.20 -21.94 14.57
CA GLU A 98 -2.90 -21.63 15.82
C GLU A 98 -2.00 -20.92 16.84
N GLU A 99 -0.69 -21.20 16.81
CA GLU A 99 0.30 -20.65 17.75
C GLU A 99 1.04 -19.43 17.21
N VAL A 100 0.87 -19.10 15.92
CA VAL A 100 1.55 -17.96 15.29
C VAL A 100 1.27 -16.64 16.02
N GLY A 101 0.06 -16.48 16.59
CA GLY A 101 -0.31 -15.30 17.36
C GLY A 101 0.56 -15.06 18.60
N VAL A 102 1.04 -16.12 19.25
CA VAL A 102 1.92 -16.05 20.43
C VAL A 102 3.28 -15.49 20.04
N HIS A 103 3.83 -15.94 18.91
CA HIS A 103 5.14 -15.52 18.42
C HIS A 103 5.12 -14.14 17.73
N LEU A 104 3.95 -13.69 17.28
CA LEU A 104 3.78 -12.47 16.50
C LEU A 104 4.29 -11.22 17.22
N PHE A 105 4.03 -11.08 18.53
CA PHE A 105 4.46 -9.90 19.29
C PHE A 105 5.97 -9.82 19.43
N TRP A 106 6.62 -10.96 19.70
CA TRP A 106 8.07 -11.04 19.75
C TRP A 106 8.71 -10.73 18.39
N LEU A 107 8.16 -11.28 17.30
CA LEU A 107 8.61 -11.00 15.93
C LEU A 107 8.48 -9.52 15.57
N ALA A 108 7.35 -8.91 15.93
CA ALA A 108 7.11 -7.48 15.71
C ALA A 108 8.15 -6.60 16.41
N GLU A 109 8.52 -6.96 17.64
CA GLU A 109 9.54 -6.24 18.40
C GLU A 109 10.93 -6.41 17.80
N LYS A 110 11.30 -7.64 17.40
CA LYS A 110 12.59 -7.90 16.74
C LYS A 110 12.74 -7.22 15.39
N LEU A 111 11.66 -7.15 14.61
CA LEU A 111 11.66 -6.50 13.31
C LEU A 111 11.48 -4.98 13.40
N GLY A 112 11.21 -4.41 14.57
CA GLY A 112 10.89 -2.99 14.70
C GLY A 112 9.67 -2.58 13.86
N ARG A 113 8.71 -3.49 13.70
CA ARG A 113 7.47 -3.31 12.93
C ARG A 113 6.27 -3.48 13.83
N THR A 114 5.15 -2.84 13.49
CA THR A 114 3.94 -2.98 14.31
C THR A 114 3.37 -4.40 14.23
N PRO A 115 2.77 -4.94 15.32
CA PRO A 115 2.14 -6.26 15.31
C PRO A 115 1.19 -6.49 14.14
N TYR A 116 0.37 -5.49 13.78
CA TYR A 116 -0.54 -5.57 12.64
C TYR A 116 0.19 -5.71 11.29
N SER A 117 1.34 -5.03 11.13
CA SER A 117 2.14 -5.15 9.90
C SER A 117 2.70 -6.55 9.76
N VAL A 118 3.20 -7.14 10.86
CA VAL A 118 3.70 -8.51 10.88
C VAL A 118 2.55 -9.50 10.61
N ALA A 119 1.40 -9.29 11.24
CA ALA A 119 0.18 -10.07 10.98
C ALA A 119 -0.21 -10.06 9.49
N CYS A 120 -0.20 -8.88 8.85
CA CYS A 120 -0.49 -8.75 7.42
C CYS A 120 0.49 -9.57 6.58
N LYS A 121 1.78 -9.56 6.92
CA LYS A 121 2.80 -10.28 6.17
C LYS A 121 2.66 -11.79 6.35
N ILE A 122 2.45 -12.25 7.58
CA ILE A 122 2.19 -13.66 7.91
C ILE A 122 0.96 -14.17 7.18
N ALA A 123 -0.14 -13.42 7.20
CA ALA A 123 -1.38 -13.84 6.55
C ALA A 123 -1.20 -14.06 5.04
N VAL A 124 -0.36 -13.25 4.37
CA VAL A 124 -0.02 -13.46 2.96
C VAL A 124 0.91 -14.66 2.77
N LEU A 125 1.89 -14.85 3.67
CA LEU A 125 2.87 -15.93 3.57
C LEU A 125 2.28 -17.32 3.83
N ARG A 126 1.30 -17.41 4.72
CA ARG A 126 0.67 -18.67 5.18
C ARG A 126 -0.79 -18.82 4.71
N ASP A 127 -1.26 -17.94 3.83
CA ASP A 127 -2.64 -17.92 3.33
C ASP A 127 -3.70 -17.93 4.45
N MET A 128 -3.47 -17.15 5.51
CA MET A 128 -4.39 -17.08 6.65
C MET A 128 -5.62 -16.21 6.36
N PRO A 129 -6.76 -16.45 7.04
CA PRO A 129 -7.96 -15.64 6.89
C PRO A 129 -7.72 -14.14 7.16
N GLU A 130 -8.40 -13.29 6.40
CA GLU A 130 -8.25 -11.83 6.54
C GLU A 130 -8.69 -11.31 7.92
N GLU A 131 -9.65 -11.97 8.55
CA GLU A 131 -10.13 -11.65 9.90
C GLU A 131 -9.06 -11.90 10.97
N TRP A 132 -8.16 -12.87 10.76
CA TRP A 132 -7.10 -13.20 11.72
C TRP A 132 -6.13 -12.05 11.89
N LYS A 133 -5.75 -11.33 10.82
CA LYS A 133 -4.83 -10.19 10.96
C LYS A 133 -5.50 -8.97 11.60
N ASP A 134 -6.81 -8.82 11.43
CA ASP A 134 -7.55 -7.62 11.86
C ASP A 134 -7.68 -7.48 13.38
N GLN A 135 -7.62 -8.59 14.14
CA GLN A 135 -7.57 -8.53 15.60
C GLN A 135 -6.34 -7.76 16.12
N TYR A 136 -5.22 -7.76 15.39
CA TYR A 136 -3.98 -7.07 15.78
C TYR A 136 -3.97 -5.58 15.44
N ARG A 137 -4.97 -5.09 14.68
CA ARG A 137 -5.08 -3.68 14.31
C ARG A 137 -5.27 -2.81 15.57
N LYS A 138 -6.29 -3.15 16.36
CA LYS A 138 -6.60 -2.43 17.59
C LYS A 138 -5.44 -2.51 18.58
N VAL A 139 -4.88 -3.70 18.77
CA VAL A 139 -3.71 -3.92 19.64
C VAL A 139 -2.52 -3.05 19.24
N SER A 140 -2.23 -2.96 17.94
CA SER A 140 -1.13 -2.12 17.45
C SER A 140 -1.35 -0.63 17.70
N ASP A 141 -2.58 -0.16 17.57
CA ASP A 141 -2.93 1.23 17.85
C ASP A 141 -2.87 1.53 19.36
N ASP A 142 -3.31 0.59 20.19
CA ASP A 142 -3.23 0.70 21.65
C ASP A 142 -1.78 0.69 22.14
N ILE A 143 -0.88 -0.12 21.56
CA ILE A 143 0.57 -0.07 21.85
C ILE A 143 1.15 1.30 21.48
N ARG A 144 0.78 1.87 20.33
CA ARG A 144 1.25 3.22 19.96
C ARG A 144 0.81 4.26 21.00
N LYS A 145 -0.46 4.20 21.43
CA LYS A 145 -1.05 5.14 22.38
C LYS A 145 -0.52 4.98 23.82
N SER A 146 -0.18 3.76 24.23
CA SER A 146 0.27 3.46 25.59
C SER A 146 1.67 3.99 25.91
N GLY A 147 2.51 4.22 24.90
CA GLY A 147 3.92 4.58 25.09
C GLY A 147 4.81 3.42 25.56
N LEU A 148 4.26 2.22 25.71
CA LEU A 148 4.96 1.01 26.17
C LEU A 148 5.69 0.27 25.04
N SER A 149 6.72 -0.52 25.35
CA SER A 149 7.23 -1.51 24.40
C SER A 149 6.16 -2.57 24.10
N ILE A 150 6.36 -3.39 23.06
CA ILE A 150 5.41 -4.48 22.76
C ILE A 150 5.40 -5.47 23.92
N SER A 151 6.58 -5.89 24.40
CA SER A 151 6.71 -6.80 25.54
C SER A 151 6.01 -6.28 26.79
N ASP A 152 6.21 -5.00 27.15
CA ASP A 152 5.59 -4.40 28.34
C ASP A 152 4.07 -4.35 28.20
N TYR A 153 3.56 -4.00 27.02
CA TYR A 153 2.13 -3.96 26.75
C TYR A 153 1.49 -5.36 26.84
N VAL A 154 2.16 -6.37 26.28
CA VAL A 154 1.68 -7.76 26.30
C VAL A 154 1.66 -8.29 27.73
N GLN A 155 2.69 -8.02 28.53
CA GLN A 155 2.75 -8.39 29.95
C GLN A 155 1.66 -7.68 30.77
N HIS A 156 1.45 -6.38 30.56
CA HIS A 156 0.45 -5.60 31.27
C HIS A 156 -0.98 -6.06 30.96
N ASN A 157 -1.24 -6.52 29.73
CA ASN A 157 -2.57 -6.92 29.27
C ASN A 157 -2.82 -8.43 29.27
N GLY A 158 -1.84 -9.23 29.70
CA GLY A 158 -1.96 -10.70 29.75
C GLY A 158 -2.14 -11.36 28.39
N LEU A 159 -1.52 -10.83 27.34
CA LEU A 159 -1.62 -11.31 25.95
C LEU A 159 -0.58 -12.41 25.61
N ASN A 160 -0.12 -13.17 26.61
CA ASN A 160 0.87 -14.23 26.45
C ASN A 160 0.26 -15.55 25.97
#